data_AF-A0A803W6N4-F1
#
_entry.id   AF-A0A803W6N4-F1
#
_cell.length_a   1.000
_cell.length_b   1.000
_cell.length_c   1.000
_cell.angle_alpha   90.00
_cell.angle_beta   90.00
_cell.angle_gamma   90.00
#
_symmetry.space_group_name_H-M   'P 1'
#
loop_
_entity.id
_entity.type
_entity.pdbx_description
1 polymer ?
#
loop_
_entity_poly.entity_id
_entity_poly.type
_entity_poly.pdbx_seq_one_letter_code
_entity_poly.pdbx_strand_id
1 'polypeptide(L)'
;MLQLETDLKIEKEWRQTLEDDLQKEKETVSHLRTETQEIVNLKKEFLKVQEKNKQLKSICEDQEAALQELASKLSESKLKIEDIKEANKALQGQVWLKDKEATHCKLCEKEFSLSKRKHHCRNCGEIFCNACSDNELPLPSSPKPVRVCDSCHAILIQRCSSNLGEAGWGVPCGAQAAAEQVHATMQIPIFTVDAFTSRPFAGNPAAVCLLENDLDEDLYQKIATEMNLSETAFIRKLKPGDDFSKSSCFGLRWFTPVSEIRLCGHATLASAAVLFHIQKNTNSVLSFMTLSGELKARQVKDHIVLDLPLCPAYPQELKEVEELIKAAVGDMSVQDVRYSPDIKSLLVRLSDTYERSVLEELKVSAQHFLSAEKTGKVKGVILTVKGNSSGKGHDFYSRYFAPWYGVLEDPVCGSAHAVLGSYWSEQLGKKEMLAFQCSPRGGELKISVRSDGRVDIAGQSAVVLKGNLTF
;
A
#
# COMPACT_ATOMS: atom_id res chain seq x y z
N MET A 1 52.99 -68.39 -46.91
CA MET A 1 52.01 -68.98 -45.97
C MET A 1 51.80 -68.04 -44.78
N LEU A 2 52.84 -67.71 -44.02
CA LEU A 2 52.77 -66.79 -42.86
C LEU A 2 52.16 -65.40 -43.15
N GLN A 3 52.50 -64.79 -44.30
CA GLN A 3 51.99 -63.47 -44.70
C GLN A 3 50.46 -63.49 -44.92
N LEU A 4 49.97 -64.48 -45.67
CA LEU A 4 48.55 -64.67 -45.96
C LEU A 4 47.71 -64.92 -44.70
N GLU A 5 48.25 -65.64 -43.72
CA GLU A 5 47.58 -65.85 -42.42
C GLU A 5 47.48 -64.56 -41.60
N THR A 6 48.50 -63.71 -41.68
CA THR A 6 48.53 -62.40 -41.02
C THR A 6 47.53 -61.44 -41.67
N ASP A 7 47.51 -61.37 -43.00
CA ASP A 7 46.60 -60.52 -43.77
C ASP A 7 45.13 -60.94 -43.54
N LEU A 8 44.84 -62.25 -43.53
CA LEU A 8 43.50 -62.77 -43.25
C LEU A 8 43.04 -62.46 -41.81
N LYS A 9 43.97 -62.43 -40.84
CA LYS A 9 43.66 -62.06 -39.47
C LYS A 9 43.32 -60.57 -39.36
N ILE A 10 44.11 -59.71 -39.99
CA ILE A 10 43.86 -58.26 -40.05
C ILE A 10 42.52 -57.96 -40.72
N GLU A 11 42.20 -58.64 -41.82
CA GLU A 11 40.91 -58.46 -42.52
C GLU A 11 39.72 -58.83 -41.63
N LYS A 12 39.82 -59.93 -40.86
CA LYS A 12 38.78 -60.35 -39.92
C LYS A 12 38.59 -59.34 -38.78
N GLU A 13 39.67 -58.84 -38.22
CA GLU A 13 39.63 -57.80 -37.18
C GLU A 13 39.02 -56.49 -37.71
N TRP A 14 39.36 -56.10 -38.94
CA TRP A 14 38.76 -54.96 -39.63
C TRP A 14 37.26 -55.14 -39.88
N ARG A 15 36.83 -56.31 -40.36
CA ARG A 15 35.40 -56.61 -40.55
C ARG A 15 34.63 -56.56 -39.25
N GLN A 16 35.18 -57.13 -38.17
CA GLN A 16 34.54 -57.08 -36.85
C GLN A 16 34.38 -55.64 -36.37
N THR A 17 35.42 -54.82 -36.51
CA THR A 17 35.38 -53.40 -36.12
C THR A 17 34.31 -52.64 -36.92
N LEU A 18 34.24 -52.86 -38.24
CA LEU A 18 33.23 -52.25 -39.11
C LEU A 18 31.80 -52.69 -38.75
N GLU A 19 31.59 -53.94 -38.36
CA GLU A 19 30.30 -54.45 -37.90
C GLU A 19 29.88 -53.82 -36.56
N ASP A 20 30.82 -53.68 -35.62
CA ASP A 20 30.59 -53.04 -34.33
C ASP A 20 30.26 -51.54 -34.50
N ASP A 21 31.00 -50.83 -35.36
CA ASP A 21 30.73 -49.43 -35.69
C ASP A 21 29.36 -49.25 -36.37
N LEU A 22 29.02 -50.14 -37.32
CA LEU A 22 27.72 -50.11 -37.98
C LEU A 22 26.56 -50.34 -36.99
N GLN A 23 26.77 -51.22 -36.00
CA GLN A 23 25.78 -51.46 -34.96
C GLN A 23 25.59 -50.24 -34.06
N LYS A 24 26.69 -49.59 -33.67
CA LYS A 24 26.66 -48.35 -32.87
C LYS A 24 25.97 -47.19 -33.60
N GLU A 25 26.22 -47.04 -34.90
CA GLU A 25 25.54 -46.03 -35.72
C GLU A 25 24.03 -46.32 -35.83
N LYS A 26 23.62 -47.60 -35.98
CA LYS A 26 22.19 -47.97 -35.98
C LYS A 26 21.51 -47.63 -34.66
N GLU A 27 22.16 -47.88 -33.53
CA GLU A 27 21.65 -47.52 -32.20
C GLU A 27 21.51 -46.01 -32.04
N THR A 28 22.51 -45.26 -32.50
CA THR A 28 22.50 -43.79 -32.49
C THR A 28 21.36 -43.23 -33.34
N VAL A 29 21.16 -43.75 -34.55
CA VAL A 29 20.05 -43.36 -35.43
C VAL A 29 18.68 -43.69 -34.81
N SER A 30 18.57 -44.84 -34.12
CA SER A 30 17.36 -45.20 -33.39
C SER A 30 17.05 -44.20 -32.26
N HIS A 31 18.07 -43.84 -31.48
CA HIS A 31 17.96 -42.84 -30.40
C HIS A 31 17.52 -41.48 -30.95
N LEU A 32 18.20 -40.98 -31.99
CA LEU A 32 17.89 -39.68 -32.60
C LEU A 32 16.47 -39.63 -33.17
N ARG A 33 15.95 -40.76 -33.69
CA ARG A 33 14.55 -40.86 -34.15
C ARG A 33 13.56 -40.70 -32.99
N THR A 34 13.84 -41.30 -31.84
CA THR A 34 13.00 -41.16 -30.63
C THR A 34 12.99 -39.72 -30.14
N GLU A 35 14.16 -39.08 -30.00
CA GLU A 35 14.25 -37.66 -29.60
C GLU A 35 13.53 -36.74 -30.59
N THR A 36 13.70 -36.98 -31.89
CA THR A 36 12.98 -36.21 -32.93
C THR A 36 11.47 -36.34 -32.76
N GLN A 37 10.97 -37.53 -32.44
CA GLN A 37 9.55 -37.78 -32.21
C GLN A 37 9.03 -37.07 -30.94
N GLU A 38 9.83 -37.00 -29.88
CA GLU A 38 9.54 -36.24 -28.66
C GLU A 38 9.47 -34.74 -28.93
N ILE A 39 10.44 -34.18 -29.67
CA ILE A 39 10.45 -32.77 -30.08
C ILE A 39 9.19 -32.43 -30.89
N VAL A 40 8.76 -33.30 -31.80
CA VAL A 40 7.52 -33.12 -32.58
C VAL A 40 6.29 -33.11 -31.67
N ASN A 41 6.27 -33.94 -30.63
CA ASN A 41 5.16 -33.96 -29.66
C ASN A 41 5.14 -32.71 -28.80
N LEU A 42 6.29 -32.29 -28.26
CA LEU A 42 6.43 -31.05 -27.50
C LEU A 42 6.03 -29.82 -28.32
N LYS A 43 6.39 -29.78 -29.60
CA LYS A 43 5.95 -28.71 -30.51
C LYS A 43 4.43 -28.63 -30.64
N LYS A 44 3.74 -29.77 -30.70
CA LYS A 44 2.26 -29.81 -30.74
C LYS A 44 1.65 -29.31 -29.44
N GLU A 45 2.22 -29.66 -28.30
CA GLU A 45 1.75 -29.17 -27.00
C GLU A 45 1.98 -27.67 -26.84
N PHE A 46 3.16 -27.18 -27.24
CA PHE A 46 3.48 -25.75 -27.23
C PHE A 46 2.45 -24.94 -28.05
N LEU A 47 2.11 -25.40 -29.26
CA LEU A 47 1.11 -24.74 -30.09
C LEU A 47 -0.28 -24.73 -29.44
N LYS A 48 -0.68 -25.82 -28.75
CA LYS A 48 -1.95 -25.85 -28.00
C LYS A 48 -1.96 -24.85 -26.83
N VAL A 49 -0.85 -24.74 -26.11
CA VAL A 49 -0.71 -23.77 -25.00
C VAL A 49 -0.72 -22.35 -25.53
N GLN A 50 -0.06 -22.09 -26.65
CA GLN A 50 -0.04 -20.78 -27.30
C GLN A 50 -1.44 -20.31 -27.71
N GLU A 51 -2.25 -21.21 -28.28
CA GLU A 51 -3.64 -20.90 -28.64
C GLU A 51 -4.50 -20.61 -27.40
N LYS A 52 -4.38 -21.42 -26.34
CA LYS A 52 -5.06 -21.16 -25.07
C LYS A 52 -4.65 -19.81 -24.46
N ASN A 53 -3.37 -19.44 -24.53
CA ASN A 53 -2.90 -18.14 -24.03
C ASN A 53 -3.53 -16.98 -24.81
N LYS A 54 -3.65 -17.13 -26.13
CA LYS A 54 -4.32 -16.13 -26.98
C LYS A 54 -5.81 -15.99 -26.63
N GLN A 55 -6.50 -17.11 -26.39
CA GLN A 55 -7.90 -17.10 -25.95
C GLN A 55 -8.07 -16.43 -24.59
N LEU A 56 -7.22 -16.76 -23.61
CA LEU A 56 -7.26 -16.16 -22.28
C LEU A 56 -7.01 -14.65 -22.32
N LYS A 57 -6.08 -14.19 -23.16
CA LYS A 57 -5.83 -12.74 -23.34
C LYS A 57 -7.07 -12.00 -23.84
N SER A 58 -7.75 -12.54 -24.86
CA SER A 58 -9.00 -11.96 -25.36
C SER A 58 -10.06 -11.88 -24.26
N ILE A 59 -10.21 -12.93 -23.45
CA ILE A 59 -11.17 -12.95 -22.33
C ILE A 59 -10.82 -11.89 -21.29
N CYS A 60 -9.54 -11.72 -20.95
CA CYS A 60 -9.10 -10.68 -20.01
C CYS A 60 -9.40 -9.27 -20.55
N GLU A 61 -9.13 -9.01 -21.83
CA GLU A 61 -9.43 -7.73 -22.48
C GLU A 61 -10.95 -7.44 -22.43
N ASP A 62 -11.80 -8.44 -22.72
CA ASP A 62 -13.26 -8.31 -22.63
C ASP A 62 -13.73 -8.03 -21.19
N GLN A 63 -13.12 -8.69 -20.19
CA GLN A 63 -13.44 -8.48 -18.78
C GLN A 63 -13.01 -7.10 -18.28
N GLU A 64 -11.86 -6.59 -18.70
CA GLU A 64 -11.39 -5.25 -18.37
C GLU A 64 -12.32 -4.18 -18.93
N ALA A 65 -12.76 -4.34 -20.19
CA ALA A 65 -13.73 -3.44 -20.81
C ALA A 65 -15.07 -3.43 -20.05
N ALA A 66 -15.57 -4.60 -19.66
CA ALA A 66 -16.79 -4.72 -18.87
C ALA A 66 -16.67 -4.06 -17.48
N LEU A 67 -15.51 -4.19 -16.82
CA LEU A 67 -15.24 -3.54 -15.53
C LEU A 67 -15.19 -2.01 -15.66
N GLN A 68 -14.59 -1.49 -16.73
CA GLN A 68 -14.60 -0.04 -17.00
C GLN A 68 -16.02 0.49 -17.20
N GLU A 69 -16.86 -0.22 -17.96
CA GLU A 69 -18.25 0.18 -18.17
C GLU A 69 -19.05 0.18 -16.85
N LEU A 70 -18.86 -0.86 -16.02
CA LEU A 70 -19.50 -0.93 -14.71
C LEU A 70 -19.03 0.20 -13.79
N ALA A 71 -17.72 0.51 -13.78
CA ALA A 71 -17.16 1.60 -13.00
C ALA A 71 -17.75 2.96 -13.40
N SER A 72 -17.92 3.20 -14.71
CA SER A 72 -18.57 4.41 -15.23
C SER A 72 -20.02 4.52 -14.73
N LYS A 73 -20.80 3.44 -14.85
CA LYS A 73 -22.19 3.41 -14.37
C LYS A 73 -22.30 3.60 -12.86
N LEU A 74 -21.38 3.03 -12.08
CA LEU A 74 -21.35 3.19 -10.63
C LEU A 74 -21.03 4.64 -10.25
N SER A 75 -20.09 5.28 -10.96
CA SER A 75 -19.74 6.70 -10.77
C SER A 75 -20.93 7.61 -11.03
N GLU A 76 -21.62 7.42 -12.17
CA GLU A 76 -22.84 8.17 -12.49
C GLU A 76 -23.95 7.96 -11.46
N SER A 77 -24.13 6.71 -10.99
CA SER A 77 -25.12 6.42 -9.96
C SER A 77 -24.76 7.05 -8.62
N LYS A 78 -23.47 7.10 -8.27
CA LYS A 78 -22.98 7.73 -7.03
C LYS A 78 -23.22 9.25 -7.05
N LEU A 79 -22.92 9.92 -8.16
CA LEU A 79 -23.22 11.35 -8.34
C LEU A 79 -24.71 11.63 -8.13
N LYS A 80 -25.60 10.83 -8.74
CA LYS A 80 -27.05 10.95 -8.53
C LYS A 80 -27.47 10.77 -7.06
N ILE A 81 -26.83 9.86 -6.33
CA ILE A 81 -27.11 9.64 -4.91
C ILE A 81 -26.63 10.82 -4.06
N GLU A 82 -25.49 11.42 -4.40
CA GLU A 82 -24.98 12.62 -3.72
C GLU A 82 -25.89 13.82 -3.96
N ASP A 83 -26.36 14.03 -5.19
CA ASP A 83 -27.36 15.07 -5.51
C ASP A 83 -28.65 14.90 -4.70
N ILE A 84 -29.15 13.66 -4.60
CA ILE A 84 -30.35 13.34 -3.80
C ILE A 84 -30.10 13.57 -2.30
N LYS A 85 -28.90 13.23 -1.80
CA LYS A 85 -28.54 13.47 -0.40
C LYS A 85 -28.45 14.96 -0.10
N GLU A 86 -27.88 15.76 -1.01
CA GLU A 86 -27.80 17.21 -0.88
C GLU A 86 -29.19 17.85 -0.90
N ALA A 87 -30.06 17.42 -1.82
CA ALA A 87 -31.46 17.83 -1.85
C ALA A 87 -32.21 17.47 -0.56
N ASN A 88 -32.01 16.26 -0.02
CA ASN A 88 -32.62 15.84 1.24
C ASN A 88 -32.08 16.59 2.46
N LYS A 89 -30.78 16.94 2.48
CA LYS A 89 -30.18 17.74 3.54
C LYS A 89 -30.70 19.18 3.52
N ALA A 90 -30.98 19.73 2.35
CA ALA A 90 -31.66 21.01 2.21
C ALA A 90 -33.10 21.00 2.75
N LEU A 91 -33.77 19.84 2.75
CA LEU A 91 -35.12 19.67 3.29
C LEU A 91 -35.15 19.43 4.82
N GLN A 92 -34.10 18.86 5.42
CA GLN A 92 -34.06 18.51 6.85
C GLN A 92 -33.83 19.69 7.82
N GLY A 93 -33.60 20.92 7.33
CA GLY A 93 -33.30 22.10 8.15
C GLY A 93 -34.51 22.91 8.67
N GLN A 94 -35.75 22.53 8.36
CA GLN A 94 -36.92 23.37 8.69
C GLN A 94 -37.51 23.04 10.07
N VAL A 95 -36.95 23.61 11.13
CA VAL A 95 -37.71 23.81 12.38
C VAL A 95 -38.41 25.16 12.29
N TRP A 96 -39.71 25.15 12.00
CA TRP A 96 -40.52 26.37 11.92
C TRP A 96 -40.81 26.90 13.34
N LEU A 97 -40.18 28.00 13.72
CA LEU A 97 -40.33 28.57 15.07
C LEU A 97 -41.75 29.10 15.28
N LYS A 98 -42.39 28.76 16.40
CA LYS A 98 -43.75 29.24 16.68
C LYS A 98 -43.72 30.71 17.08
N ASP A 99 -44.71 31.48 16.64
CA ASP A 99 -44.81 32.92 16.93
C ASP A 99 -44.76 33.28 18.41
N LYS A 100 -45.29 32.40 19.28
CA LYS A 100 -45.30 32.62 20.73
C LYS A 100 -43.91 32.56 21.36
N GLU A 101 -42.96 31.92 20.71
CA GLU A 101 -41.60 31.66 21.22
C GLU A 101 -40.62 32.79 20.85
N ALA A 102 -40.92 33.59 19.82
CA ALA A 102 -40.08 34.71 19.41
C ALA A 102 -40.53 36.03 20.06
N THR A 103 -39.78 36.53 21.05
CA THR A 103 -40.00 37.85 21.67
C THR A 103 -39.23 38.97 20.97
N HIS A 104 -38.12 38.64 20.30
CA HIS A 104 -37.24 39.58 19.62
C HIS A 104 -36.93 39.14 18.19
N CYS A 105 -36.64 40.08 17.30
CA CYS A 105 -36.18 39.79 15.94
C CYS A 105 -34.86 39.01 16.00
N LYS A 106 -34.77 37.88 15.28
CA LYS A 106 -33.57 37.04 15.32
C LYS A 106 -32.30 37.71 14.77
N LEU A 107 -32.44 38.73 13.90
CA LEU A 107 -31.29 39.42 13.30
C LEU A 107 -30.90 40.70 14.05
N CYS A 108 -31.85 41.59 14.31
CA CYS A 108 -31.55 42.90 14.92
C CYS A 108 -31.84 42.96 16.43
N GLU A 109 -32.30 41.86 17.02
CA GLU A 109 -32.57 41.67 18.45
C GLU A 109 -33.56 42.66 19.07
N LYS A 110 -34.25 43.48 18.27
CA LYS A 110 -35.27 44.40 18.77
C LYS A 110 -36.55 43.65 19.10
N GLU A 111 -37.19 43.99 20.22
CA GLU A 111 -38.44 43.39 20.67
C GLU A 111 -39.58 43.61 19.67
N PHE A 112 -40.43 42.60 19.52
CA PHE A 112 -41.64 42.68 18.70
C PHE A 112 -42.76 43.42 19.43
N SER A 113 -43.55 44.18 18.67
CA SER A 113 -44.63 45.00 19.21
C SER A 113 -45.77 45.12 18.19
N LEU A 114 -46.85 45.82 18.53
CA LEU A 114 -47.95 46.06 17.58
C LEU A 114 -47.49 46.80 16.31
N SER A 115 -46.48 47.66 16.41
CA SER A 115 -45.87 48.37 15.28
C SER A 115 -44.75 47.59 14.59
N LYS A 116 -44.16 46.58 15.26
CA LYS A 116 -43.12 45.71 14.71
C LYS A 116 -43.61 44.26 14.70
N ARG A 117 -44.22 43.88 13.58
CA ARG A 117 -44.81 42.57 13.36
C ARG A 117 -43.77 41.49 13.07
N LYS A 118 -44.15 40.23 13.34
CA LYS A 118 -43.35 39.02 13.16
C LYS A 118 -43.50 38.47 11.74
N HIS A 119 -42.40 38.04 11.14
CA HIS A 119 -42.35 37.45 9.81
C HIS A 119 -41.38 36.27 9.76
N HIS A 120 -41.82 35.11 9.30
CA HIS A 120 -40.94 33.95 9.12
C HIS A 120 -40.06 34.06 7.87
N CYS A 121 -38.81 33.62 7.98
CA CYS A 121 -38.00 33.30 6.82
C CYS A 121 -38.39 31.92 6.29
N ARG A 122 -38.75 31.83 5.00
CA ARG A 122 -39.15 30.55 4.37
C ARG A 122 -37.97 29.61 4.08
N ASN A 123 -36.73 30.08 4.27
CA ASN A 123 -35.52 29.27 4.15
C ASN A 123 -35.10 28.66 5.50
N CYS A 124 -34.89 29.47 6.55
CA CYS A 124 -34.40 28.98 7.85
C CYS A 124 -35.47 28.77 8.93
N GLY A 125 -36.73 29.16 8.72
CA GLY A 125 -37.82 28.94 9.67
C GLY A 125 -37.88 29.88 10.88
N GLU A 126 -36.87 30.75 11.07
CA GLU A 126 -36.77 31.73 12.16
C GLU A 126 -37.63 32.99 11.92
N ILE A 127 -37.86 33.80 12.97
CA ILE A 127 -38.75 34.97 12.95
C ILE A 127 -37.98 36.30 12.98
N PHE A 128 -38.35 37.20 12.06
CA PHE A 128 -37.70 38.50 11.82
C PHE A 128 -38.73 39.63 11.73
N CYS A 129 -38.27 40.88 11.84
CA CYS A 129 -39.09 42.06 11.50
C CYS A 129 -39.02 42.34 10.00
N ASN A 130 -39.94 43.17 9.47
CA ASN A 130 -39.99 43.49 8.04
C ASN A 130 -38.65 44.00 7.50
N ALA A 131 -38.01 44.93 8.20
CA ALA A 131 -36.72 45.52 7.78
C ALA A 131 -35.54 44.52 7.73
N CYS A 132 -35.66 43.35 8.35
CA CYS A 132 -34.61 42.31 8.36
C CYS A 132 -34.95 41.11 7.47
N SER A 133 -36.08 41.20 6.75
CA SER A 133 -36.62 40.12 5.93
C SER A 133 -37.46 40.65 4.78
N ASP A 134 -37.11 41.81 4.22
CA ASP A 134 -37.89 42.46 3.16
C ASP A 134 -37.62 41.85 1.77
N ASN A 135 -36.74 40.85 1.72
CA ASN A 135 -36.30 40.19 0.51
C ASN A 135 -37.18 38.99 0.16
N GLU A 136 -37.40 38.75 -1.14
CA GLU A 136 -38.11 37.58 -1.66
C GLU A 136 -37.25 36.85 -2.71
N LEU A 137 -37.19 35.52 -2.62
CA LEU A 137 -36.55 34.68 -3.64
C LEU A 137 -37.33 33.37 -3.85
N PRO A 138 -37.27 32.79 -5.06
CA PRO A 138 -37.71 31.42 -5.26
C PRO A 138 -36.84 30.46 -4.43
N LEU A 139 -37.46 29.48 -3.79
CA LEU A 139 -36.78 28.43 -3.03
C LEU A 139 -37.09 27.07 -3.64
N PRO A 140 -36.25 26.03 -3.43
CA PRO A 140 -36.55 24.68 -3.93
C PRO A 140 -37.91 24.14 -3.48
N SER A 141 -38.40 24.59 -2.31
CA SER A 141 -39.70 24.25 -1.75
C SER A 141 -40.88 25.02 -2.34
N SER A 142 -40.67 26.09 -3.13
CA SER A 142 -41.74 26.84 -3.79
C SER A 142 -41.25 27.58 -5.05
N PRO A 143 -41.90 27.37 -6.21
CA PRO A 143 -41.52 28.02 -7.46
C PRO A 143 -41.89 29.51 -7.51
N LYS A 144 -42.65 30.03 -6.54
CA LYS A 144 -42.95 31.46 -6.42
C LYS A 144 -41.95 32.11 -5.46
N PRO A 145 -41.55 33.39 -5.67
CA PRO A 145 -40.75 34.11 -4.71
C PRO A 145 -41.41 34.10 -3.32
N VAL A 146 -40.63 33.74 -2.31
CA VAL A 146 -41.05 33.68 -0.91
C VAL A 146 -40.09 34.48 -0.04
N ARG A 147 -40.63 35.05 1.04
CA ARG A 147 -39.87 35.91 1.95
C ARG A 147 -38.70 35.19 2.62
N VAL A 148 -37.52 35.80 2.57
CA VAL A 148 -36.30 35.34 3.25
C VAL A 148 -35.67 36.46 4.09
N CYS A 149 -34.98 36.10 5.18
CA CYS A 149 -34.21 37.08 5.95
C CYS A 149 -32.96 37.51 5.18
N ASP A 150 -32.38 38.65 5.54
CA ASP A 150 -31.25 39.23 4.82
C ASP A 150 -30.03 38.28 4.79
N SER A 151 -29.77 37.55 5.87
CA SER A 151 -28.70 36.55 5.91
C SER A 151 -28.94 35.40 4.93
N CYS A 152 -30.17 34.87 4.86
CA CYS A 152 -30.51 33.84 3.90
C CYS A 152 -30.48 34.38 2.46
N HIS A 153 -30.92 35.62 2.26
CA HIS A 153 -30.90 36.28 0.96
C HIS A 153 -29.47 36.39 0.41
N ALA A 154 -28.53 36.88 1.23
CA ALA A 154 -27.12 37.00 0.84
C ALA A 154 -26.50 35.64 0.48
N ILE A 155 -26.72 34.61 1.32
CA ILE A 155 -26.20 33.25 1.07
C ILE A 155 -26.78 32.65 -0.21
N LEU A 156 -28.08 32.83 -0.45
CA LEU A 156 -28.77 32.24 -1.60
C LEU A 156 -28.41 32.93 -2.92
N ILE A 157 -28.28 34.26 -2.93
CA ILE A 157 -27.80 35.00 -4.12
C ILE A 157 -26.37 34.59 -4.47
N GLN A 158 -25.49 34.48 -3.48
CA GLN A 158 -24.10 34.07 -3.71
C GLN A 158 -24.01 32.69 -4.37
N ARG A 159 -24.89 31.75 -3.98
CA ARG A 159 -25.01 30.42 -4.59
C ARG A 159 -25.58 30.44 -6.01
N CYS A 160 -26.53 31.33 -6.30
CA CYS A 160 -27.07 31.51 -7.66
C CYS A 160 -26.05 32.13 -8.61
N SER A 161 -25.19 33.04 -8.14
CA SER A 161 -24.12 33.64 -8.95
C SER A 161 -23.00 32.67 -9.31
N SER A 162 -22.72 31.67 -8.46
CA SER A 162 -21.76 30.60 -8.79
C SER A 162 -22.30 29.55 -9.77
N ASN A 163 -23.61 29.54 -10.06
CA ASN A 163 -24.26 28.61 -11.00
C ASN A 163 -24.73 29.26 -12.32
N LEU A 164 -24.42 30.54 -12.54
CA LEU A 164 -24.69 31.25 -13.80
C LEU A 164 -23.39 31.80 -14.38
N GLY A 165 -22.56 30.90 -14.88
CA GLY A 165 -21.66 31.26 -15.98
C GLY A 165 -22.51 31.52 -17.23
N GLU A 166 -22.25 32.64 -17.90
CA GLU A 166 -22.81 33.04 -19.21
C GLU A 166 -24.20 33.70 -19.23
N ALA A 167 -24.26 34.96 -18.79
CA ALA A 167 -24.94 36.02 -19.57
C ALA A 167 -24.40 37.37 -19.09
N GLY A 168 -23.71 38.08 -19.98
CA GLY A 168 -23.15 39.39 -19.67
C GLY A 168 -24.22 40.37 -19.24
N TRP A 169 -23.86 41.27 -18.32
CA TRP A 169 -24.09 42.72 -18.34
C TRP A 169 -23.04 43.36 -17.39
N GLY A 170 -22.50 44.50 -17.79
CA GLY A 170 -21.26 45.07 -17.26
C GLY A 170 -21.30 45.48 -15.78
N VAL A 171 -20.19 45.23 -15.09
CA VAL A 171 -19.93 45.72 -13.72
C VAL A 171 -19.19 47.07 -13.81
N PRO A 172 -19.61 48.13 -13.07
CA PRO A 172 -18.86 49.38 -13.02
C PRO A 172 -17.54 49.21 -12.25
N CYS A 173 -16.50 49.90 -12.74
CA CYS A 173 -15.17 49.97 -12.16
C CYS A 173 -15.22 50.53 -10.71
N GLY A 174 -14.81 49.74 -9.72
CA GLY A 174 -14.70 50.19 -8.34
C GLY A 174 -14.61 49.13 -7.24
N ALA A 175 -14.09 47.93 -7.49
CA ALA A 175 -13.96 46.90 -6.44
C ALA A 175 -12.77 45.95 -6.64
N GLN A 176 -11.65 46.46 -7.16
CA GLN A 176 -10.45 45.65 -7.45
C GLN A 176 -9.49 45.48 -6.25
N ALA A 177 -9.89 45.86 -5.04
CA ALA A 177 -9.01 45.86 -3.86
C ALA A 177 -9.46 44.94 -2.71
N ALA A 178 -10.46 44.06 -2.91
CA ALA A 178 -10.98 43.20 -1.85
C ALA A 178 -11.11 41.70 -2.23
N ALA A 179 -10.49 41.27 -3.33
CA ALA A 179 -10.60 39.90 -3.85
C ALA A 179 -9.35 39.01 -3.59
N GLU A 180 -8.36 39.49 -2.82
CA GLU A 180 -7.06 38.80 -2.64
C GLU A 180 -6.91 38.03 -1.31
N GLN A 181 -7.99 37.68 -0.61
CA GLN A 181 -7.96 36.87 0.62
C GLN A 181 -9.24 36.02 0.69
N VAL A 182 -9.33 34.68 0.80
CA VAL A 182 -8.41 33.55 0.98
C VAL A 182 -9.19 32.28 0.54
N HIS A 183 -8.78 31.56 -0.50
CA HIS A 183 -8.95 30.09 -0.56
C HIS A 183 -7.57 29.51 -0.24
N ALA A 184 -7.31 29.24 1.05
CA ALA A 184 -6.06 28.60 1.44
C ALA A 184 -6.11 27.17 0.92
N THR A 185 -5.36 26.88 -0.15
CA THR A 185 -5.13 25.51 -0.61
C THR A 185 -4.46 24.75 0.52
N MET A 186 -5.04 23.64 0.97
CA MET A 186 -4.45 22.90 2.08
C MET A 186 -3.16 22.24 1.59
N GLN A 187 -2.06 22.48 2.30
CA GLN A 187 -0.75 21.92 1.95
C GLN A 187 -0.26 20.98 3.03
N ILE A 188 0.09 19.74 2.65
CA ILE A 188 0.67 18.74 3.56
C ILE A 188 2.11 18.47 3.12
N PRO A 189 3.12 18.76 3.96
CA PRO A 189 4.49 18.36 3.70
C PRO A 189 4.60 16.84 3.54
N ILE A 190 5.18 16.41 2.42
CA ILE A 190 5.36 15.00 2.08
C ILE A 190 6.81 14.71 1.71
N PHE A 191 7.27 13.52 2.10
CA PHE A 191 8.61 13.02 1.83
C PHE A 191 8.52 11.61 1.28
N THR A 192 9.40 11.26 0.34
CA THR A 192 9.66 9.85 -0.01
C THR A 192 11.00 9.46 0.56
N VAL A 193 10.99 8.41 1.40
CA VAL A 193 12.19 7.92 2.08
C VAL A 193 12.35 6.44 1.81
N ASP A 194 13.51 6.05 1.32
CA ASP A 194 13.92 4.67 1.19
C ASP A 194 14.50 4.19 2.53
N ALA A 195 13.79 3.29 3.21
CA ALA A 195 14.22 2.69 4.46
C ALA A 195 15.05 1.42 4.22
N PHE A 196 15.90 1.06 5.20
CA PHE A 196 16.81 -0.09 5.15
C PHE A 196 17.87 -0.01 4.03
N THR A 197 18.27 1.21 3.67
CA THR A 197 19.33 1.49 2.69
C THR A 197 20.00 2.83 2.98
N SER A 198 21.27 2.98 2.60
CA SER A 198 21.98 4.26 2.56
C SER A 198 22.01 4.91 1.18
N ARG A 199 21.45 4.23 0.16
CA ARG A 199 21.46 4.68 -1.24
C ARG A 199 20.03 4.84 -1.73
N PRO A 200 19.71 5.94 -2.45
CA PRO A 200 18.44 6.08 -3.15
C PRO A 200 18.17 4.92 -4.11
N PHE A 201 16.90 4.62 -4.32
CA PHE A 201 16.38 3.59 -5.23
C PHE A 201 16.66 2.14 -4.81
N ALA A 202 17.15 1.94 -3.59
CA ALA A 202 17.25 0.63 -2.93
C ALA A 202 16.34 0.62 -1.68
N GLY A 203 16.34 -0.45 -0.89
CA GLY A 203 15.52 -0.53 0.32
C GLY A 203 14.02 -0.49 0.02
N ASN A 204 13.24 -0.08 1.02
CA ASN A 204 11.79 0.03 0.90
C ASN A 204 11.31 1.49 0.94
N PRO A 205 10.73 2.02 -0.16
CA PRO A 205 10.21 3.38 -0.21
C PRO A 205 8.91 3.52 0.59
N ALA A 206 8.86 4.52 1.46
CA ALA A 206 7.62 4.98 2.10
C ALA A 206 7.38 6.46 1.82
N ALA A 207 6.11 6.83 1.60
CA ALA A 207 5.68 8.21 1.69
C ALA A 207 5.49 8.56 3.17
N VAL A 208 5.89 9.75 3.59
CA VAL A 208 5.74 10.25 4.95
C VAL A 208 5.13 11.64 4.90
N CYS A 209 3.96 11.80 5.50
CA CYS A 209 3.21 13.05 5.59
C CYS A 209 3.30 13.62 7.01
N LEU A 210 3.56 14.93 7.12
CA LEU A 210 3.53 15.65 8.40
C LEU A 210 2.21 16.40 8.55
N LEU A 211 1.42 16.03 9.54
CA LEU A 211 0.08 16.56 9.75
C LEU A 211 0.05 17.57 10.90
N GLU A 212 -0.32 18.81 10.58
CA GLU A 212 -0.63 19.83 11.56
C GLU A 212 -1.97 19.57 12.28
N ASN A 213 -2.95 19.02 11.55
CA ASN A 213 -4.26 18.60 12.05
C ASN A 213 -4.61 17.22 11.49
N ASP A 214 -5.51 16.50 12.18
CA ASP A 214 -6.06 15.25 11.66
C ASP A 214 -6.80 15.49 10.34
N LEU A 215 -6.67 14.53 9.42
CA LEU A 215 -7.41 14.51 8.16
C LEU A 215 -8.76 13.82 8.34
N ASP A 216 -9.67 14.10 7.41
CA ASP A 216 -10.86 13.26 7.24
C ASP A 216 -10.45 11.81 6.93
N GLU A 217 -11.19 10.84 7.47
CA GLU A 217 -10.80 9.41 7.42
C GLU A 217 -10.63 8.88 5.98
N ASP A 218 -11.40 9.38 5.01
CA ASP A 218 -11.30 8.98 3.61
C ASP A 218 -10.06 9.54 2.90
N LEU A 219 -9.56 10.68 3.37
CA LEU A 219 -8.44 11.38 2.75
C LEU A 219 -7.10 10.67 2.98
N TYR A 220 -6.91 10.04 4.16
CA TYR A 220 -5.75 9.18 4.40
C TYR A 220 -5.62 8.09 3.33
N GLN A 221 -6.73 7.39 3.05
CA GLN A 221 -6.74 6.31 2.06
C GLN A 221 -6.55 6.84 0.65
N LYS A 222 -7.21 7.95 0.28
CA LYS A 222 -7.03 8.59 -1.04
C LYS A 222 -5.59 8.98 -1.30
N ILE A 223 -4.93 9.61 -0.33
CA ILE A 223 -3.51 9.98 -0.44
C ILE A 223 -2.65 8.72 -0.60
N ALA A 224 -2.89 7.68 0.22
CA ALA A 224 -2.11 6.44 0.13
C ALA A 224 -2.29 5.72 -1.22
N THR A 225 -3.50 5.72 -1.77
CA THR A 225 -3.80 5.20 -3.10
C THR A 225 -3.11 6.02 -4.20
N GLU A 226 -3.15 7.36 -4.11
CA GLU A 226 -2.47 8.26 -5.07
C GLU A 226 -0.95 8.07 -5.06
N MET A 227 -0.35 7.94 -3.87
CA MET A 227 1.09 7.72 -3.74
C MET A 227 1.54 6.36 -4.27
N ASN A 228 0.67 5.34 -4.20
CA ASN A 228 0.89 4.00 -4.74
C ASN A 228 2.26 3.38 -4.38
N LEU A 229 2.75 3.65 -3.18
CA LEU A 229 3.91 3.00 -2.57
C LEU A 229 3.46 1.85 -1.67
N SER A 230 4.41 1.07 -1.14
CA SER A 230 4.09 0.01 -0.17
C SER A 230 3.25 0.59 0.97
N GLU A 231 3.70 1.70 1.55
CA GLU A 231 2.98 2.41 2.60
C GLU A 231 3.15 3.93 2.50
N THR A 232 2.07 4.63 2.88
CA THR A 232 2.08 6.04 3.25
C THR A 232 1.88 6.17 4.75
N ALA A 233 2.86 6.78 5.42
CA ALA A 233 2.85 7.07 6.84
C ALA A 233 2.37 8.50 7.11
N PHE A 234 1.55 8.67 8.14
CA PHE A 234 1.05 9.97 8.57
C PHE A 234 1.48 10.23 10.01
N ILE A 235 2.36 11.21 10.20
CA ILE A 235 2.83 11.65 11.51
C ILE A 235 1.94 12.80 11.96
N ARG A 236 1.26 12.65 13.09
CA ARG A 236 0.40 13.68 13.67
C ARG A 236 0.92 14.15 15.02
N LYS A 237 0.73 15.43 15.30
CA LYS A 237 0.90 16.01 16.63
C LYS A 237 -0.18 15.48 17.57
N LEU A 238 0.13 15.31 18.86
CA LEU A 238 -0.80 14.74 19.84
C LEU A 238 -1.51 15.80 20.66
N LYS A 239 -0.86 16.95 20.87
CA LYS A 239 -1.36 18.06 21.68
C LYS A 239 -1.21 19.38 20.94
N PRO A 240 -2.11 20.35 21.19
CA PRO A 240 -1.89 21.73 20.76
C PRO A 240 -0.54 22.25 21.26
N GLY A 241 0.27 22.81 20.36
CA GLY A 241 1.62 23.32 20.67
C GLY A 241 2.75 22.31 20.51
N ASP A 242 2.46 21.05 20.15
CA ASP A 242 3.50 20.09 19.74
C ASP A 242 4.25 20.58 18.48
N ASP A 243 5.52 20.21 18.39
CA ASP A 243 6.42 20.64 17.33
C ASP A 243 7.26 19.47 16.82
N PHE A 244 7.35 19.30 15.49
CA PHE A 244 8.06 18.17 14.90
C PHE A 244 9.56 18.14 15.18
N SER A 245 10.18 19.25 15.61
CA SER A 245 11.59 19.34 15.97
C SER A 245 11.88 19.21 17.48
N LYS A 246 10.85 19.32 18.34
CA LYS A 246 11.01 19.34 19.81
C LYS A 246 10.20 18.31 20.56
N SER A 247 9.01 17.94 20.08
CA SER A 247 8.20 16.90 20.72
C SER A 247 8.87 15.53 20.55
N SER A 248 8.78 14.69 21.58
CA SER A 248 9.34 13.33 21.59
C SER A 248 8.29 12.25 21.29
N CYS A 249 7.01 12.61 21.25
CA CYS A 249 5.91 11.67 21.09
C CYS A 249 4.93 12.16 20.01
N PHE A 250 4.58 11.27 19.08
CA PHE A 250 3.74 11.57 17.93
C PHE A 250 2.69 10.48 17.72
N GLY A 251 1.58 10.81 17.07
CA GLY A 251 0.69 9.78 16.52
C GLY A 251 1.24 9.32 15.17
N LEU A 252 1.07 8.03 14.87
CA LEU A 252 1.51 7.44 13.60
C LEU A 252 0.48 6.44 13.09
N ARG A 253 0.07 6.63 11.84
CA ARG A 253 -0.79 5.73 11.08
C ARG A 253 -0.11 5.33 9.77
N TRP A 254 -0.43 4.16 9.24
CA TRP A 254 0.12 3.68 7.97
C TRP A 254 -0.99 3.12 7.11
N PHE A 255 -0.96 3.49 5.84
CA PHE A 255 -1.92 3.05 4.85
C PHE A 255 -1.19 2.45 3.67
N THR A 256 -1.60 1.26 3.26
CA THR A 256 -1.31 0.73 1.93
C THR A 256 -2.27 1.38 0.91
N PRO A 257 -2.12 1.12 -0.40
CA PRO A 257 -3.07 1.63 -1.39
C PRO A 257 -4.51 1.15 -1.21
N VAL A 258 -4.76 0.15 -0.34
CA VAL A 258 -6.09 -0.47 -0.17
C VAL A 258 -6.64 -0.43 1.26
N SER A 259 -5.80 -0.26 2.29
CA SER A 259 -6.26 -0.28 3.69
C SER A 259 -5.26 0.32 4.69
N GLU A 260 -5.75 0.75 5.84
CA GLU A 260 -4.92 1.01 7.03
C GLU A 260 -4.36 -0.30 7.60
N ILE A 261 -3.08 -0.31 7.97
CA ILE A 261 -2.42 -1.44 8.62
C ILE A 261 -1.99 -1.11 10.04
N ARG A 262 -1.96 -2.13 10.90
CA ARG A 262 -1.74 -1.92 12.34
C ARG A 262 -0.28 -1.75 12.72
N LEU A 263 0.65 -2.25 11.92
CA LEU A 263 2.09 -2.25 12.20
C LEU A 263 2.89 -2.23 10.90
N CYS A 264 3.83 -1.29 10.77
CA CYS A 264 4.72 -1.19 9.63
C CYS A 264 6.13 -0.81 10.06
N GLY A 265 7.12 -1.67 9.81
CA GLY A 265 8.51 -1.40 10.20
C GLY A 265 9.17 -0.31 9.36
N HIS A 266 9.27 -0.50 8.05
CA HIS A 266 10.03 0.40 7.18
C HIS A 266 9.46 1.82 7.16
N ALA A 267 8.12 1.97 7.15
CA ALA A 267 7.49 3.29 7.18
C ALA A 267 7.62 3.99 8.55
N THR A 268 7.75 3.24 9.65
CA THR A 268 8.16 3.79 10.96
C THR A 268 9.60 4.29 10.93
N LEU A 269 10.52 3.53 10.32
CA LEU A 269 11.91 3.95 10.13
C LEU A 269 11.99 5.23 9.30
N ALA A 270 11.26 5.27 8.17
CA ALA A 270 11.13 6.45 7.32
C ALA A 270 10.57 7.65 8.09
N SER A 271 9.54 7.46 8.91
CA SER A 271 8.95 8.51 9.74
C SER A 271 9.96 9.08 10.74
N ALA A 272 10.70 8.21 11.42
CA ALA A 272 11.78 8.62 12.32
C ALA A 272 12.91 9.34 11.56
N ALA A 273 13.25 8.91 10.35
CA ALA A 273 14.25 9.58 9.51
C ALA A 273 13.82 10.99 9.13
N VAL A 274 12.55 11.21 8.77
CA VAL A 274 12.02 12.56 8.53
C VAL A 274 12.16 13.42 9.78
N LEU A 275 11.78 12.91 10.95
CA LEU A 275 11.88 13.68 12.19
C LEU A 275 13.34 13.99 12.58
N PHE A 276 14.22 12.99 12.60
CA PHE A 276 15.63 13.18 12.97
C PHE A 276 16.42 13.98 11.92
N HIS A 277 16.31 13.63 10.64
CA HIS A 277 17.22 14.14 9.61
C HIS A 277 16.70 15.39 8.92
N ILE A 278 15.38 15.52 8.73
CA ILE A 278 14.77 16.66 8.05
C ILE A 278 14.30 17.71 9.05
N GLN A 279 13.47 17.30 10.02
CA GLN A 279 12.95 18.21 11.05
C GLN A 279 13.98 18.52 12.14
N LYS A 280 15.15 17.86 12.10
CA LYS A 280 16.24 18.04 13.06
C LYS A 280 15.76 17.90 14.50
N ASN A 281 14.89 16.90 14.74
CA ASN A 281 14.34 16.67 16.05
C ASN A 281 15.47 16.41 17.07
N THR A 282 15.40 17.09 18.21
CA THR A 282 16.48 17.15 19.21
C THR A 282 16.44 16.03 20.24
N ASN A 283 15.38 15.23 20.27
CA ASN A 283 15.27 14.10 21.18
C ASN A 283 16.14 12.93 20.71
N SER A 284 16.68 12.14 21.65
CA SER A 284 17.47 10.95 21.31
C SER A 284 16.59 9.72 20.99
N VAL A 285 15.34 9.73 21.45
CA VAL A 285 14.35 8.67 21.26
C VAL A 285 13.01 9.31 20.93
N LEU A 286 12.33 8.77 19.94
CA LEU A 286 10.98 9.14 19.53
C LEU A 286 10.02 8.01 19.86
N SER A 287 8.86 8.37 20.40
CA SER A 287 7.74 7.46 20.63
C SER A 287 6.63 7.73 19.62
N PHE A 288 6.06 6.65 19.07
CA PHE A 288 4.93 6.70 18.15
C PHE A 288 3.74 5.96 18.75
N MET A 289 2.61 6.67 18.87
CA MET A 289 1.33 6.12 19.32
C MET A 289 0.55 5.59 18.12
N THR A 290 0.33 4.28 18.09
CA THR A 290 -0.19 3.55 16.93
C THR A 290 -1.34 2.63 17.33
N LEU A 291 -2.04 2.02 16.36
CA LEU A 291 -3.07 1.00 16.62
C LEU A 291 -2.52 -0.30 17.24
N SER A 292 -1.20 -0.47 17.26
CA SER A 292 -0.51 -1.59 17.91
C SER A 292 0.15 -1.20 19.24
N GLY A 293 -0.14 0.00 19.75
CA GLY A 293 0.48 0.54 20.95
C GLY A 293 1.68 1.42 20.64
N GLU A 294 2.54 1.61 21.64
CA GLU A 294 3.73 2.47 21.53
C GLU A 294 4.87 1.75 20.81
N LEU A 295 5.40 2.38 19.75
CA LEU A 295 6.65 2.00 19.10
C LEU A 295 7.72 3.06 19.39
N LYS A 296 8.98 2.64 19.53
CA LYS A 296 10.09 3.56 19.76
C LYS A 296 11.10 3.50 18.63
N ALA A 297 11.63 4.65 18.26
CA ALA A 297 12.72 4.77 17.32
C ALA A 297 13.84 5.62 17.94
N ARG A 298 15.09 5.18 17.80
CA ARG A 298 16.27 5.91 18.28
C ARG A 298 17.32 6.00 17.21
N GLN A 299 17.99 7.14 17.11
CA GLN A 299 19.11 7.31 16.20
C GLN A 299 20.41 6.84 16.87
N VAL A 300 21.14 5.95 16.21
CA VAL A 300 22.46 5.47 16.64
C VAL A 300 23.42 5.61 15.45
N LYS A 301 24.26 6.65 15.48
CA LYS A 301 25.12 7.04 14.34
C LYS A 301 24.25 7.24 13.08
N ASP A 302 24.57 6.52 12.01
CA ASP A 302 23.87 6.59 10.72
C ASP A 302 22.67 5.61 10.62
N HIS A 303 22.31 4.93 11.71
CA HIS A 303 21.21 3.98 11.75
C HIS A 303 20.07 4.51 12.61
N ILE A 304 18.86 4.10 12.24
CA ILE A 304 17.68 4.23 13.09
C ILE A 304 17.34 2.84 13.58
N VAL A 305 17.23 2.68 14.89
CA VAL A 305 16.85 1.44 15.55
C VAL A 305 15.39 1.52 15.96
N LEU A 306 14.58 0.61 15.45
CA LEU A 306 13.18 0.43 15.83
C LEU A 306 13.08 -0.61 16.93
N ASP A 307 12.31 -0.30 17.97
CA ASP A 307 11.93 -1.24 19.00
C ASP A 307 10.56 -1.85 18.65
N LEU A 308 10.55 -3.10 18.16
CA LEU A 308 9.35 -3.82 17.74
C LEU A 308 9.06 -4.99 18.68
N PRO A 309 7.78 -5.41 18.81
CA PRO A 309 7.47 -6.68 19.45
C PRO A 309 8.12 -7.84 18.68
N LEU A 310 8.62 -8.85 19.38
CA LEU A 310 9.04 -10.09 18.75
C LEU A 310 7.78 -10.85 18.32
N CYS A 311 7.78 -11.41 17.10
CA CYS A 311 6.63 -12.13 16.55
C CYS A 311 7.01 -13.61 16.33
N PRO A 312 6.84 -14.50 17.32
CA PRO A 312 7.20 -15.89 17.16
C PRO A 312 6.40 -16.58 16.04
N ALA A 313 6.98 -17.62 15.45
CA ALA A 313 6.33 -18.49 14.50
C ALA A 313 6.35 -19.94 14.99
N TYR A 314 5.24 -20.64 14.79
CA TYR A 314 5.00 -21.97 15.33
C TYR A 314 4.97 -23.01 14.21
N PRO A 315 5.29 -24.29 14.48
CA PRO A 315 5.17 -25.37 13.49
C PRO A 315 3.83 -25.31 12.73
N GLN A 316 3.87 -25.42 11.41
CA GLN A 316 2.70 -25.42 10.55
C GLN A 316 2.65 -26.75 9.77
N GLU A 317 1.50 -27.42 9.85
CA GLU A 317 1.24 -28.65 9.12
C GLU A 317 1.30 -28.42 7.61
N LEU A 318 2.18 -29.15 6.92
CA LEU A 318 2.46 -28.98 5.49
C LEU A 318 1.22 -29.17 4.62
N LYS A 319 0.37 -30.15 4.94
CA LYS A 319 -0.83 -30.48 4.16
C LYS A 319 -1.83 -29.33 4.08
N GLU A 320 -1.85 -28.43 5.07
CA GLU A 320 -2.76 -27.27 5.07
C GLU A 320 -2.29 -26.15 4.15
N VAL A 321 -1.00 -26.10 3.84
CA VAL A 321 -0.36 -24.99 3.11
C VAL A 321 0.42 -25.46 1.88
N GLU A 322 0.25 -26.72 1.47
CA GLU A 322 1.00 -27.36 0.39
C GLU A 322 0.88 -26.59 -0.94
N GLU A 323 -0.34 -26.22 -1.31
CA GLU A 323 -0.59 -25.43 -2.53
C GLU A 323 0.05 -24.04 -2.46
N LEU A 324 0.12 -23.44 -1.26
CA LEU A 324 0.74 -22.14 -1.06
C LEU A 324 2.28 -22.24 -1.15
N ILE A 325 2.86 -23.31 -0.63
CA ILE A 325 4.29 -23.61 -0.77
C ILE A 325 4.63 -23.85 -2.24
N LYS A 326 3.86 -24.70 -2.95
CA LYS A 326 4.05 -24.93 -4.40
C LYS A 326 3.93 -23.63 -5.20
N ALA A 327 2.97 -22.77 -4.87
CA ALA A 327 2.85 -21.46 -5.50
C ALA A 327 4.07 -20.56 -5.25
N ALA A 328 4.70 -20.68 -4.07
CA ALA A 328 5.86 -19.88 -3.70
C ALA A 328 7.16 -20.39 -4.36
N VAL A 329 7.42 -21.70 -4.28
CA VAL A 329 8.76 -22.28 -4.53
C VAL A 329 8.73 -23.53 -5.41
N GLY A 330 7.57 -23.93 -5.95
CA GLY A 330 7.45 -25.13 -6.78
C GLY A 330 7.87 -26.39 -6.02
N ASP A 331 8.70 -27.22 -6.66
CA ASP A 331 9.20 -28.48 -6.13
C ASP A 331 10.53 -28.36 -5.36
N MET A 332 10.92 -27.12 -5.00
CA MET A 332 12.15 -26.90 -4.24
C MET A 332 12.10 -27.57 -2.86
N SER A 333 13.27 -27.99 -2.35
CA SER A 333 13.37 -28.64 -1.05
C SER A 333 13.17 -27.63 0.09
N VAL A 334 12.10 -27.84 0.86
CA VAL A 334 11.76 -27.06 2.05
C VAL A 334 12.20 -27.80 3.30
N GLN A 335 12.89 -27.12 4.21
CA GLN A 335 13.45 -27.70 5.43
C GLN A 335 12.58 -27.44 6.66
N ASP A 336 11.88 -26.30 6.72
CA ASP A 336 10.98 -25.99 7.84
C ASP A 336 9.85 -25.06 7.37
N VAL A 337 8.67 -25.20 7.96
CA VAL A 337 7.51 -24.35 7.68
C VAL A 337 6.87 -23.93 9.00
N ARG A 338 6.76 -22.61 9.20
CA ARG A 338 6.22 -22.01 10.41
C ARG A 338 5.14 -20.99 10.08
N TYR A 339 4.22 -20.77 11.00
CA TYR A 339 3.20 -19.72 10.87
C TYR A 339 3.27 -18.77 12.05
N SER A 340 3.29 -17.47 11.76
CA SER A 340 3.20 -16.41 12.76
C SER A 340 1.80 -15.78 12.72
N PRO A 341 0.98 -15.95 13.78
CA PRO A 341 -0.36 -15.37 13.82
C PRO A 341 -0.35 -13.85 13.97
N ASP A 342 0.68 -13.27 14.58
CA ASP A 342 0.79 -11.83 14.85
C ASP A 342 0.74 -10.99 13.58
N ILE A 343 1.40 -11.47 12.52
CA ILE A 343 1.45 -10.82 11.21
C ILE A 343 0.83 -11.68 10.10
N LYS A 344 0.09 -12.74 10.49
CA LYS A 344 -0.57 -13.69 9.58
C LYS A 344 0.33 -14.20 8.45
N SER A 345 1.58 -14.51 8.76
CA SER A 345 2.59 -14.85 7.74
C SER A 345 3.08 -16.28 7.85
N LEU A 346 3.19 -16.95 6.70
CA LEU A 346 3.80 -18.26 6.55
C LEU A 346 5.30 -18.08 6.28
N LEU A 347 6.16 -18.60 7.17
CA LEU A 347 7.59 -18.70 6.97
C LEU A 347 7.92 -20.06 6.35
N VAL A 348 8.59 -20.02 5.20
CA VAL A 348 9.08 -21.19 4.46
C VAL A 348 10.60 -21.10 4.41
N ARG A 349 11.26 -21.97 5.18
CA ARG A 349 12.72 -22.07 5.19
C ARG A 349 13.14 -23.13 4.19
N LEU A 350 13.93 -22.73 3.19
CA LEU A 350 14.47 -23.67 2.21
C LEU A 350 15.66 -24.44 2.79
N SER A 351 15.98 -25.56 2.14
CA SER A 351 17.16 -26.38 2.46
C SER A 351 18.45 -25.57 2.50
N ASP A 352 19.32 -25.88 3.47
CA ASP A 352 20.68 -25.32 3.59
C ASP A 352 21.59 -25.61 2.37
N THR A 353 21.14 -26.45 1.41
CA THR A 353 21.81 -26.63 0.11
C THR A 353 21.63 -25.44 -0.84
N TYR A 354 20.68 -24.56 -0.56
CA TYR A 354 20.43 -23.37 -1.35
C TYR A 354 21.15 -22.15 -0.78
N GLU A 355 21.68 -21.35 -1.69
CA GLU A 355 22.33 -20.08 -1.39
C GLU A 355 21.41 -18.92 -1.76
N ARG A 356 21.85 -17.71 -1.41
CA ARG A 356 21.16 -16.44 -1.69
C ARG A 356 20.60 -16.32 -3.12
N SER A 357 21.34 -16.79 -4.14
CA SER A 357 20.97 -16.66 -5.55
C SER A 357 19.61 -17.28 -5.86
N VAL A 358 19.22 -18.35 -5.15
CA VAL A 358 17.92 -18.98 -5.37
C VAL A 358 16.77 -18.03 -5.09
N LEU A 359 16.91 -17.16 -4.06
CA LEU A 359 15.89 -16.18 -3.74
C LEU A 359 15.85 -15.07 -4.79
N GLU A 360 17.01 -14.64 -5.31
CA GLU A 360 17.12 -13.58 -6.30
C GLU A 360 16.55 -13.99 -7.67
N GLU A 361 16.69 -15.27 -8.03
CA GLU A 361 16.23 -15.81 -9.32
C GLU A 361 14.76 -16.26 -9.31
N LEU A 362 14.19 -16.51 -8.12
CA LEU A 362 12.84 -17.04 -7.97
C LEU A 362 11.79 -16.10 -8.55
N LYS A 363 10.91 -16.65 -9.41
CA LYS A 363 9.79 -15.91 -10.01
C LYS A 363 8.50 -16.40 -9.41
N VAL A 364 7.74 -15.48 -8.83
CA VAL A 364 6.49 -15.78 -8.14
C VAL A 364 5.34 -15.02 -8.76
N SER A 365 4.17 -15.66 -8.83
CA SER A 365 2.96 -15.09 -9.41
C SER A 365 1.96 -14.71 -8.31
N ALA A 366 1.51 -13.45 -8.31
CA ALA A 366 0.44 -12.99 -7.44
C ALA A 366 -0.82 -13.86 -7.59
N GLN A 367 -1.16 -14.24 -8.83
CA GLN A 367 -2.36 -15.02 -9.11
C GLN A 367 -2.29 -16.41 -8.49
N HIS A 368 -1.12 -17.07 -8.52
CA HIS A 368 -0.95 -18.38 -7.89
C HIS A 368 -1.14 -18.28 -6.38
N PHE A 369 -0.55 -17.28 -5.72
CA PHE A 369 -0.78 -17.04 -4.29
C PHE A 369 -2.25 -16.81 -3.95
N LEU A 370 -2.91 -15.90 -4.67
CA LEU A 370 -4.33 -15.60 -4.46
C LEU A 370 -5.21 -16.83 -4.70
N SER A 371 -4.84 -17.73 -5.62
CA SER A 371 -5.57 -18.97 -5.85
C SER A 371 -5.31 -20.05 -4.79
N ALA A 372 -4.11 -20.08 -4.18
CA ALA A 372 -3.70 -21.11 -3.24
C ALA A 372 -4.23 -20.85 -1.81
N GLU A 373 -4.41 -19.60 -1.42
CA GLU A 373 -4.91 -19.22 -0.09
C GLU A 373 -6.19 -18.38 -0.20
N LYS A 374 -7.32 -19.01 0.17
CA LYS A 374 -8.68 -18.45 0.09
C LYS A 374 -9.35 -18.24 1.46
N THR A 375 -8.74 -18.75 2.52
CA THR A 375 -9.28 -18.69 3.89
C THR A 375 -9.00 -17.36 4.55
N GLY A 376 -7.95 -16.66 4.09
CA GLY A 376 -7.47 -15.42 4.71
C GLY A 376 -6.65 -15.66 5.99
N LYS A 377 -6.29 -16.92 6.29
CA LYS A 377 -5.38 -17.30 7.37
C LYS A 377 -3.99 -16.73 7.11
N VAL A 378 -3.46 -16.94 5.91
CA VAL A 378 -2.19 -16.36 5.47
C VAL A 378 -2.43 -15.08 4.68
N LYS A 379 -1.68 -14.04 5.03
CA LYS A 379 -1.66 -12.72 4.36
C LYS A 379 -0.24 -12.29 3.97
N GLY A 380 0.77 -13.09 4.31
CA GLY A 380 2.15 -12.89 3.91
C GLY A 380 2.91 -14.21 3.80
N VAL A 381 3.87 -14.30 2.88
CA VAL A 381 4.76 -15.45 2.73
C VAL A 381 6.20 -14.96 2.85
N ILE A 382 6.90 -15.45 3.86
CA ILE A 382 8.32 -15.20 4.10
C ILE A 382 9.10 -16.39 3.54
N LEU A 383 9.94 -16.16 2.55
CA LEU A 383 10.91 -17.16 2.10
C LEU A 383 12.26 -16.84 2.74
N THR A 384 12.98 -17.84 3.23
CA THR A 384 14.28 -17.61 3.84
C THR A 384 15.25 -18.76 3.61
N VAL A 385 16.53 -18.41 3.49
CA VAL A 385 17.66 -19.33 3.43
C VAL A 385 18.72 -18.93 4.45
N LYS A 386 19.44 -19.92 4.97
CA LYS A 386 20.58 -19.68 5.85
C LYS A 386 21.66 -18.94 5.08
N GLY A 387 22.29 -17.97 5.72
CA GLY A 387 23.42 -17.27 5.14
C GLY A 387 24.74 -17.96 5.48
N ASN A 388 25.75 -17.75 4.65
CA ASN A 388 27.08 -18.28 4.89
C ASN A 388 27.93 -17.26 5.66
N SER A 389 28.27 -17.57 6.92
CA SER A 389 29.02 -16.68 7.80
C SER A 389 30.52 -16.59 7.46
N SER A 390 31.04 -17.35 6.48
CA SER A 390 32.44 -17.28 6.09
C SER A 390 32.72 -16.06 5.18
N GLY A 391 32.79 -14.85 5.77
CA GLY A 391 33.22 -13.62 5.07
C GLY A 391 32.38 -12.39 5.38
N LYS A 392 32.16 -11.53 4.37
CA LYS A 392 31.27 -10.34 4.39
C LYS A 392 29.79 -10.68 4.14
N GLY A 393 29.38 -11.90 4.51
CA GLY A 393 28.03 -12.41 4.28
C GLY A 393 27.02 -11.93 5.33
N HIS A 394 25.75 -12.25 5.11
CA HIS A 394 24.67 -12.06 6.07
C HIS A 394 24.41 -13.38 6.79
N ASP A 395 23.88 -13.34 8.00
CA ASP A 395 23.51 -14.54 8.76
C ASP A 395 22.34 -15.29 8.12
N PHE A 396 21.44 -14.56 7.46
CA PHE A 396 20.35 -15.13 6.66
C PHE A 396 19.86 -14.17 5.57
N TYR A 397 19.17 -14.75 4.60
CA TYR A 397 18.56 -14.05 3.48
C TYR A 397 17.05 -14.29 3.45
N SER A 398 16.28 -13.33 2.93
CA SER A 398 14.83 -13.45 2.87
C SER A 398 14.19 -12.80 1.64
N ARG A 399 12.94 -13.16 1.34
CA ARG A 399 12.00 -12.39 0.52
C ARG A 399 10.63 -12.40 1.21
N TYR A 400 9.83 -11.37 0.99
CA TYR A 400 8.49 -11.27 1.59
C TYR A 400 7.44 -10.90 0.55
N PHE A 401 6.45 -11.77 0.41
CA PHE A 401 5.35 -11.62 -0.53
C PHE A 401 4.03 -11.40 0.20
N ALA A 402 3.25 -10.41 -0.25
CA ALA A 402 2.06 -9.98 0.47
C ALA A 402 0.90 -9.55 -0.46
N PRO A 403 0.58 -10.33 -1.53
CA PRO A 403 -0.36 -9.90 -2.58
C PRO A 403 -1.75 -9.53 -2.07
N TRP A 404 -2.18 -10.06 -0.92
CA TRP A 404 -3.47 -9.73 -0.29
C TRP A 404 -3.55 -8.30 0.25
N TYR A 405 -2.43 -7.57 0.33
CA TYR A 405 -2.37 -6.15 0.70
C TYR A 405 -2.23 -5.21 -0.50
N GLY A 406 -2.40 -5.73 -1.72
CA GLY A 406 -2.28 -4.95 -2.97
C GLY A 406 -0.86 -4.80 -3.50
N VAL A 407 0.13 -5.36 -2.81
CA VAL A 407 1.54 -5.36 -3.21
C VAL A 407 2.03 -6.80 -3.30
N LEU A 408 2.49 -7.25 -4.47
CA LEU A 408 2.97 -8.63 -4.64
C LEU A 408 4.16 -8.93 -3.73
N GLU A 409 5.20 -8.12 -3.82
CA GLU A 409 6.43 -8.27 -3.04
C GLU A 409 6.77 -6.97 -2.33
N ASP A 410 6.95 -7.04 -1.03
CA ASP A 410 7.47 -5.94 -0.22
C ASP A 410 9.00 -5.89 -0.40
N PRO A 411 9.60 -4.74 -0.72
CA PRO A 411 11.04 -4.64 -0.91
C PRO A 411 11.86 -5.00 0.34
N VAL A 412 11.43 -4.51 1.52
CA VAL A 412 12.08 -4.76 2.81
C VAL A 412 11.07 -4.65 3.94
N CYS A 413 10.73 -5.78 4.56
CA CYS A 413 9.64 -5.86 5.52
C CYS A 413 10.17 -6.00 6.95
N GLY A 414 10.08 -4.93 7.75
CA GLY A 414 10.54 -4.97 9.14
C GLY A 414 9.75 -5.93 10.03
N SER A 415 8.44 -6.05 9.85
CA SER A 415 7.61 -7.00 10.60
C SER A 415 7.94 -8.46 10.26
N ALA A 416 8.25 -8.78 9.00
CA ALA A 416 8.77 -10.09 8.64
C ALA A 416 10.09 -10.40 9.37
N HIS A 417 10.93 -9.39 9.61
CA HIS A 417 12.17 -9.55 10.36
C HIS A 417 11.98 -9.66 11.88
N ALA A 418 10.83 -9.25 12.43
CA ALA A 418 10.46 -9.61 13.79
C ALA A 418 10.17 -11.11 13.93
N VAL A 419 9.64 -11.73 12.88
CA VAL A 419 9.46 -13.19 12.78
C VAL A 419 10.78 -13.91 12.53
N LEU A 420 11.53 -13.47 11.52
CA LEU A 420 12.81 -14.07 11.15
C LEU A 420 13.85 -13.92 12.27
N GLY A 421 13.83 -12.81 13.02
CA GLY A 421 14.70 -12.61 14.17
C GLY A 421 14.48 -13.68 15.24
N SER A 422 13.21 -13.95 15.59
CA SER A 422 12.88 -15.05 16.52
C SER A 422 13.37 -16.40 15.98
N TYR A 423 13.04 -16.70 14.73
CA TYR A 423 13.36 -17.97 14.09
C TYR A 423 14.87 -18.23 13.99
N TRP A 424 15.61 -17.32 13.36
CA TRP A 424 17.05 -17.49 13.14
C TRP A 424 17.87 -17.34 14.42
N SER A 425 17.38 -16.60 15.42
CA SER A 425 18.04 -16.57 16.74
C SER A 425 18.09 -17.97 17.37
N GLU A 426 17.00 -18.71 17.27
CA GLU A 426 16.91 -20.10 17.73
C GLU A 426 17.78 -21.02 16.88
N GLN A 427 17.67 -20.94 15.55
CA GLN A 427 18.40 -21.83 14.63
C GLN A 427 19.93 -21.62 14.66
N LEU A 428 20.40 -20.39 14.88
CA LEU A 428 21.82 -20.05 14.87
C LEU A 428 22.43 -19.96 16.27
N GLY A 429 21.62 -19.93 17.32
CA GLY A 429 22.08 -19.65 18.69
C GLY A 429 22.66 -18.24 18.87
N LYS A 430 22.24 -17.28 18.04
CA LYS A 430 22.72 -15.88 18.04
C LYS A 430 21.63 -14.91 18.49
N LYS A 431 22.01 -13.79 19.10
CA LYS A 431 21.10 -12.68 19.44
C LYS A 431 21.25 -11.48 18.52
N GLU A 432 22.48 -11.22 18.09
CA GLU A 432 22.81 -10.22 17.08
C GLU A 432 22.99 -10.92 15.73
N MET A 433 22.28 -10.43 14.71
CA MET A 433 22.32 -10.99 13.36
C MET A 433 22.28 -9.88 12.31
N LEU A 434 22.94 -10.13 11.19
CA LEU A 434 22.85 -9.31 9.98
C LEU A 434 22.00 -10.03 8.94
N ALA A 435 20.98 -9.36 8.41
CA ALA A 435 20.04 -9.94 7.46
C ALA A 435 20.00 -9.13 6.16
N PHE A 436 19.68 -9.80 5.05
CA PHE A 436 19.42 -9.12 3.78
C PHE A 436 18.15 -9.64 3.11
N GLN A 437 17.25 -8.73 2.74
CA GLN A 437 16.06 -9.08 1.97
C GLN A 437 16.36 -8.94 0.47
N CYS A 438 16.33 -10.06 -0.25
CA CYS A 438 16.70 -10.24 -1.65
C CYS A 438 15.57 -9.87 -2.63
N SER A 439 14.85 -8.78 -2.35
CA SER A 439 13.97 -8.18 -3.35
C SER A 439 14.80 -7.52 -4.46
N PRO A 440 14.20 -7.15 -5.61
CA PRO A 440 14.91 -6.43 -6.67
C PRO A 440 15.58 -5.12 -6.21
N ARG A 441 15.04 -4.48 -5.16
CA ARG A 441 15.64 -3.26 -4.56
C ARG A 441 16.72 -3.59 -3.53
N GLY A 442 16.59 -4.72 -2.84
CA GLY A 442 17.51 -5.16 -1.79
C GLY A 442 17.44 -4.30 -0.53
N GLY A 443 17.72 -4.89 0.64
CA GLY A 443 17.84 -4.12 1.88
C GLY A 443 18.56 -4.87 2.97
N GLU A 444 19.36 -4.14 3.75
CA GLU A 444 20.14 -4.68 4.86
C GLU A 444 19.50 -4.28 6.20
N LEU A 445 19.41 -5.25 7.11
CA LEU A 445 18.87 -5.05 8.45
C LEU A 445 19.83 -5.62 9.48
N LYS A 446 20.00 -4.91 10.59
CA LYS A 446 20.65 -5.43 11.81
C LYS A 446 19.56 -5.77 12.80
N ILE A 447 19.64 -6.97 13.36
CA ILE A 447 18.61 -7.53 14.22
C ILE A 447 19.25 -7.90 15.56
N SER A 448 18.67 -7.38 16.64
CA SER A 448 19.03 -7.74 18.00
C SER A 448 17.81 -8.27 18.74
N VAL A 449 17.80 -9.58 19.02
CA VAL A 449 16.72 -10.24 19.77
C VAL A 449 16.97 -10.06 21.26
N ARG A 450 16.01 -9.43 21.95
CA ARG A 450 16.09 -9.12 23.38
C ARG A 450 15.42 -10.20 24.22
N SER A 451 15.75 -10.23 25.51
CA SER A 451 15.19 -11.21 26.47
C SER A 451 13.78 -10.86 26.95
N ASP A 452 13.30 -9.65 26.72
CA ASP A 452 12.01 -9.13 27.16
C ASP A 452 10.88 -9.32 26.13
N GLY A 453 11.07 -10.22 25.16
CA GLY A 453 10.09 -10.49 24.10
C GLY A 453 10.02 -9.40 23.02
N ARG A 454 11.06 -8.58 22.89
CA ARG A 454 11.19 -7.53 21.87
C ARG A 454 12.38 -7.77 20.95
N VAL A 455 12.38 -7.06 19.83
CA VAL A 455 13.45 -7.10 18.83
C VAL A 455 13.77 -5.68 18.38
N ASP A 456 15.06 -5.36 18.42
CA ASP A 456 15.56 -4.15 17.82
C ASP A 456 15.89 -4.44 16.35
N ILE A 457 15.27 -3.70 15.43
CA ILE A 457 15.56 -3.77 14.00
C ILE A 457 16.13 -2.43 13.56
N ALA A 458 17.38 -2.46 13.10
CA ALA A 458 18.09 -1.25 12.68
C ALA A 458 18.36 -1.23 11.17
N GLY A 459 18.22 -0.04 10.60
CA GLY A 459 18.52 0.22 9.20
C GLY A 459 18.96 1.65 8.97
N GLN A 460 19.56 1.90 7.82
CA GLN A 460 19.82 3.25 7.32
C GLN A 460 18.62 3.75 6.51
N SER A 461 18.61 5.02 6.15
CA SER A 461 17.58 5.62 5.31
C SER A 461 18.18 6.61 4.30
N ALA A 462 17.55 6.72 3.14
CA ALA A 462 17.86 7.76 2.14
C ALA A 462 16.59 8.56 1.80
N VAL A 463 16.61 9.87 1.99
CA VAL A 463 15.51 10.75 1.57
C VAL A 463 15.65 11.01 0.08
N VAL A 464 14.62 10.66 -0.69
CA VAL A 464 14.61 10.73 -2.16
C VAL A 464 13.87 11.96 -2.66
N LEU A 465 12.74 12.29 -2.04
CA LEU A 465 11.88 13.38 -2.47
C LEU A 465 11.37 14.16 -1.25
N LYS A 466 11.24 15.48 -1.43
CA LYS A 466 10.55 16.40 -0.51
C LYS A 466 9.61 17.28 -1.33
N GLY A 467 8.38 17.43 -0.88
CA GLY A 467 7.38 18.28 -1.54
C GLY A 467 6.22 18.62 -0.61
N ASN A 468 5.15 19.13 -1.21
CA ASN A 468 3.86 19.36 -0.54
C ASN A 468 2.74 18.75 -1.38
N LEU A 469 1.86 17.98 -0.76
CA LEU A 469 0.57 17.63 -1.35
C LEU A 469 -0.34 18.86 -1.32
N THR A 470 -1.05 19.09 -2.40
CA THR A 470 -1.97 20.23 -2.56
C THR A 470 -3.29 19.71 -3.08
N PHE A 471 -4.39 20.04 -2.40
CA PHE A 471 -5.75 19.65 -2.79
C PHE A 471 -6.80 20.57 -2.15
#